data_AF-A0AAW2U418-F1
#
_entry.id   AF-A0AAW2U418-F1
#
_cell.length_a   1.000
_cell.length_b   1.000
_cell.length_c   1.000
_cell.angle_alpha   90.00
_cell.angle_beta   90.00
_cell.angle_gamma   90.00
#
_symmetry.space_group_name_H-M   'P 1'
#
loop_
_entity.id
_entity.type
_entity.pdbx_description
1 polymer ?
#
loop_
_entity_poly.entity_id
_entity_poly.type
_entity_poly.pdbx_seq_one_letter_code
_entity_poly.pdbx_strand_id
1 'polypeptide(L)'
;MRRRSSWGNRGATKVQPAEELLNIEIIPGHPDKTTRIGSQMSEETKEEIVLCLQRNADIFAWAPQDLEGINPKVITHYLNIDPSIKPVKQKKRHFGPEKDKIIQAEVDKLMAAGHIEEIQFPEWLSNVVLVPKPGGSGECVLTSEILTKHALKTSTPYHE
;
A
#
# COMPACT_ATOMS: atom_id res chain seq x y z
N MET A 1 -5.57 2.28 -36.50
CA MET A 1 -4.20 2.81 -36.29
C MET A 1 -4.27 3.89 -35.20
N ARG A 2 -4.11 3.53 -33.92
CA ARG A 2 -4.14 4.50 -32.80
C ARG A 2 -2.71 4.66 -32.27
N ARG A 3 -2.21 5.90 -32.33
CA ARG A 3 -0.85 6.29 -31.95
C ARG A 3 -0.60 5.93 -30.47
N ARG A 4 0.50 5.21 -30.21
CA ARG A 4 1.07 5.08 -28.86
C ARG A 4 1.64 6.44 -28.49
N SER A 5 1.04 7.11 -27.53
CA SER A 5 1.68 8.24 -26.85
C SER A 5 2.91 7.69 -26.13
N SER A 6 4.09 8.11 -26.55
CA SER A 6 5.32 7.81 -25.83
C SER A 6 5.24 8.50 -24.46
N TRP A 7 5.35 7.71 -23.39
CA TRP A 7 5.66 8.27 -22.10
C TRP A 7 7.11 8.71 -22.18
N GLY A 8 7.31 9.99 -22.52
CA GLY A 8 8.61 10.63 -22.48
C GLY A 8 9.18 10.52 -21.08
N ASN A 9 10.43 10.07 -21.01
CA ASN A 9 11.28 10.08 -19.83
C ASN A 9 11.42 11.54 -19.36
N ARG A 10 10.48 12.02 -18.54
CA ARG A 10 10.71 13.20 -17.71
C ARG A 10 11.62 12.72 -16.59
N GLY A 11 12.90 13.02 -16.73
CA GLY A 11 13.92 12.73 -15.72
C GLY A 11 13.41 13.21 -14.37
N ALA A 12 13.13 12.25 -13.49
CA ALA A 12 12.85 12.54 -12.10
C ALA A 12 14.13 13.14 -11.52
N THR A 13 14.13 14.44 -11.29
CA THR A 13 15.20 15.10 -10.51
C THR A 13 15.22 14.40 -9.16
N LYS A 14 16.27 13.64 -8.90
CA LYS A 14 16.45 12.94 -7.62
C LYS A 14 16.58 14.02 -6.54
N VAL A 15 15.51 14.26 -5.79
CA VAL A 15 15.52 15.14 -4.62
C VAL A 15 16.60 14.60 -3.70
N GLN A 16 17.66 15.38 -3.51
CA GLN A 16 18.69 15.02 -2.55
C GLN A 16 18.16 15.35 -1.15
N PRO A 17 18.34 14.46 -0.16
CA PRO A 17 18.02 14.79 1.23
C PRO A 17 18.72 16.08 1.63
N ALA A 18 18.00 16.99 2.28
CA ALA A 18 18.58 18.24 2.81
C ALA A 18 19.63 17.99 3.91
N GLU A 19 19.67 16.76 4.43
CA GLU A 19 20.44 16.35 5.58
C GLU A 19 20.86 14.88 5.45
N GLU A 20 22.04 14.55 5.96
CA GLU A 20 22.50 13.17 6.12
C GLU A 20 21.65 12.45 7.18
N LEU A 21 21.25 11.20 6.91
CA LEU A 21 20.40 10.43 7.82
C LEU A 21 21.20 9.28 8.42
N LEU A 22 21.05 9.08 9.73
CA LEU A 22 21.66 7.99 10.49
C LEU A 22 20.73 6.79 10.51
N ASN A 23 21.26 5.60 10.23
CA ASN A 23 20.53 4.33 10.40
C ASN A 23 20.62 3.88 11.86
N ILE A 24 19.48 3.54 12.46
CA ILE A 24 19.37 3.03 13.83
C ILE A 24 18.61 1.70 13.84
N GLU A 25 18.94 0.81 14.77
CA GLU A 25 18.20 -0.42 15.04
C GLU A 25 17.01 -0.13 15.99
N ILE A 26 15.80 -0.43 15.52
CA ILE A 26 14.59 -0.34 16.36
C ILE A 26 14.47 -1.56 17.27
N ILE A 27 14.89 -2.73 16.80
CA ILE A 27 14.96 -3.94 17.64
C ILE A 27 16.43 -4.34 17.76
N PRO A 28 17.03 -4.26 18.96
CA PRO A 28 18.42 -4.61 19.16
C PRO A 28 18.73 -6.03 18.66
N GLY A 29 19.75 -6.16 17.81
CA GLY A 29 20.17 -7.46 17.26
C GLY A 29 19.39 -7.92 16.01
N HIS A 30 18.48 -7.10 15.49
CA HIS A 30 17.77 -7.34 14.24
C HIS A 30 18.18 -6.31 13.17
N PRO A 31 19.21 -6.60 12.35
CA PRO A 31 19.74 -5.64 11.38
C PRO A 31 18.76 -5.31 10.25
N ASP A 32 17.75 -6.15 10.05
CA ASP A 32 16.63 -5.95 9.12
C ASP A 32 15.56 -4.97 9.68
N LYS A 33 15.59 -4.68 10.98
CA LYS A 33 14.60 -3.84 11.66
C LYS A 33 15.17 -2.46 12.03
N THR A 34 15.49 -1.69 11.00
CA THR A 34 16.14 -0.39 11.11
C THR A 34 15.29 0.77 10.58
N THR A 35 15.54 1.98 11.07
CA THR A 35 14.97 3.22 10.53
C THR A 35 16.00 4.33 10.44
N ARG A 36 15.62 5.46 9.83
CA ARG A 36 16.49 6.60 9.57
C ARG A 36 16.06 7.81 10.38
N ILE A 37 17.00 8.42 11.09
CA ILE A 37 16.81 9.68 11.84
C ILE A 37 17.76 10.76 11.31
N GLY A 38 17.42 12.04 11.54
CA GLY A 38 18.29 13.17 11.18
C GLY A 38 19.63 13.14 11.91
N SER A 39 20.70 13.56 11.25
CA SER A 39 22.05 13.62 11.83
C SER A 39 22.33 14.91 12.62
N GLN A 40 21.59 15.99 12.38
CA GLN A 40 21.82 17.35 12.91
C GLN A 40 21.10 17.65 14.23
N MET A 41 20.36 16.70 14.79
CA MET A 41 19.77 16.82 16.14
C MET A 41 20.85 16.66 17.23
N SER A 42 20.57 17.20 18.43
CA SER A 42 21.44 17.01 19.60
C SER A 42 21.48 15.54 20.01
N GLU A 43 22.57 15.11 20.65
CA GLU A 43 22.71 13.72 21.12
C GLU A 43 21.62 13.34 22.11
N GLU A 44 21.21 14.26 23.01
CA GLU A 44 20.11 14.03 23.95
C GLU A 44 18.78 13.73 23.24
N THR A 45 18.44 14.52 22.22
CA THR A 45 17.21 14.29 21.43
C THR A 45 17.31 13.03 20.59
N LYS A 46 18.49 12.68 20.06
CA LYS A 46 18.70 11.41 19.35
C LYS A 46 18.41 10.23 20.27
N GLU A 47 18.98 10.24 21.47
CA GLU A 47 18.78 9.18 22.46
C GLU A 47 17.30 9.05 22.84
N GLU A 48 16.62 10.17 23.09
CA GLU A 48 15.19 10.17 23.43
C GLU A 48 14.33 9.59 22.30
N ILE A 49 14.60 9.97 21.05
CA ILE A 49 13.90 9.45 19.87
C ILE A 49 14.18 7.96 19.69
N VAL A 50 15.44 7.52 19.78
CA VAL A 50 15.81 6.11 19.66
C VAL A 50 15.09 5.29 20.72
N LEU A 51 15.13 5.71 21.97
CA LEU A 51 14.44 5.03 23.07
C LEU A 51 12.93 4.97 22.85
N CYS A 52 12.32 6.06 22.38
CA CYS A 52 10.90 6.11 22.05
C CYS A 52 10.55 5.11 20.94
N LEU A 53 11.34 5.07 19.85
CA LEU A 53 11.12 4.16 18.73
C LEU A 53 11.29 2.70 19.15
N GLN A 54 12.33 2.38 19.92
CA GLN A 54 12.59 1.04 20.44
C GLN A 54 11.49 0.58 21.41
N ARG A 55 10.98 1.48 22.26
CA ARG A 55 9.89 1.18 23.19
C ARG A 55 8.56 0.90 22.49
N ASN A 56 8.35 1.46 21.30
CA ASN A 56 7.15 1.29 20.48
C ASN A 56 7.45 0.45 19.22
N ALA A 57 8.41 -0.49 19.31
CA ALA A 57 8.84 -1.31 18.19
C ALA A 57 7.71 -2.18 17.60
N ASP A 58 6.67 -2.45 18.38
CA ASP A 58 5.46 -3.20 18.05
C ASP A 58 4.49 -2.43 17.13
N ILE A 59 4.60 -1.11 17.05
CA ILE A 59 3.76 -0.28 16.16
C ILE A 59 4.24 -0.36 14.70
N PHE A 60 5.48 -0.80 14.46
CA PHE A 60 6.05 -0.90 13.12
C PHE A 60 5.63 -2.19 12.43
N ALA A 61 5.29 -2.07 11.14
CA ALA A 61 5.09 -3.22 10.28
C ALA A 61 6.38 -3.59 9.55
N TRP A 62 6.96 -4.74 9.90
CA TRP A 62 8.19 -5.27 9.30
C TRP A 62 7.88 -6.22 8.14
N ALA A 63 6.73 -6.89 8.22
CA ALA A 63 6.19 -7.76 7.18
C ALA A 63 4.73 -7.40 6.87
N PRO A 64 4.19 -7.84 5.71
CA PRO A 64 2.79 -7.59 5.36
C PRO A 64 1.77 -8.10 6.40
N GLN A 65 2.14 -9.12 7.16
CA GLN A 65 1.31 -9.70 8.24
C GLN A 65 1.20 -8.77 9.44
N ASP A 66 2.22 -7.94 9.69
CA ASP A 66 2.24 -6.99 10.81
C ASP A 66 1.31 -5.79 10.55
N LEU A 67 0.82 -5.63 9.31
CA LEU A 67 -0.24 -4.68 8.97
C LEU A 67 -1.61 -5.22 9.42
N GLU A 68 -1.72 -5.65 10.67
CA GLU A 68 -3.02 -5.93 11.28
C GLU A 68 -3.77 -4.60 11.34
N GLY A 69 -4.73 -4.42 10.42
CA GLY A 69 -5.60 -3.25 10.43
C GLY A 69 -6.37 -3.14 11.75
N ILE A 70 -7.09 -2.04 11.93
CA ILE A 70 -7.96 -1.91 13.10
C ILE A 70 -8.95 -3.08 13.10
N ASN A 71 -9.04 -3.78 14.25
CA ASN A 71 -9.92 -4.94 14.39
C ASN A 71 -11.33 -4.60 13.86
N PRO A 72 -11.92 -5.39 12.94
CA PRO A 72 -13.24 -5.11 12.38
C PRO A 72 -14.35 -4.95 13.44
N LYS A 73 -14.20 -5.58 14.62
CA LYS A 73 -15.11 -5.41 15.76
C LYS A 73 -15.05 -4.00 16.37
N VAL A 74 -13.94 -3.30 16.21
CA VAL A 74 -13.73 -1.93 16.68
C VAL A 74 -14.28 -0.94 15.65
N ILE A 75 -13.89 -1.08 14.39
CA ILE A 75 -14.42 -0.26 13.29
C ILE A 75 -14.46 -1.06 11.99
N THR A 76 -15.61 -1.01 11.32
CA THR A 76 -15.77 -1.54 9.97
C THR A 76 -16.34 -0.43 9.10
N HIS A 77 -15.67 -0.14 7.98
CA HIS A 77 -16.15 0.82 7.00
C HIS A 77 -17.00 0.11 5.94
N TYR A 78 -18.21 0.60 5.73
CA TYR A 78 -19.06 0.17 4.63
C TYR A 78 -18.89 1.14 3.46
N LEU A 79 -18.69 0.57 2.26
CA LEU A 79 -18.74 1.37 1.05
C LEU A 79 -20.20 1.75 0.79
N ASN A 80 -20.52 3.04 0.93
CA ASN A 80 -21.88 3.53 0.69
C ASN A 80 -22.12 3.66 -0.82
N ILE A 81 -22.62 2.59 -1.44
CA ILE A 81 -22.99 2.54 -2.85
C ILE A 81 -24.45 2.94 -2.98
N ASP A 82 -24.76 3.82 -3.94
CA ASP A 82 -26.15 4.16 -4.27
C ASP A 82 -26.94 2.89 -4.68
N PRO A 83 -28.02 2.52 -3.96
CA PRO A 83 -28.79 1.31 -4.21
C PRO A 83 -29.44 1.25 -5.60
N SER A 84 -29.60 2.39 -6.27
CA SER A 84 -30.15 2.45 -7.63
C SER A 84 -29.15 1.99 -8.70
N ILE A 85 -27.86 1.89 -8.36
CA ILE A 85 -26.80 1.48 -9.28
C ILE A 85 -26.76 -0.05 -9.35
N LYS A 86 -26.89 -0.56 -10.58
CA LYS A 86 -26.76 -1.99 -10.85
C LYS A 86 -25.32 -2.47 -10.66
N PRO A 87 -25.09 -3.63 -10.01
CA PRO A 87 -23.77 -4.23 -9.93
C PRO A 87 -23.13 -4.45 -11.30
N VAL A 88 -21.83 -4.17 -11.38
CA VAL A 88 -21.06 -4.33 -12.63
C VAL A 88 -20.03 -5.45 -12.46
N LYS A 89 -20.12 -6.46 -13.34
CA LYS A 89 -19.09 -7.49 -13.50
C LYS A 89 -18.27 -7.20 -14.76
N GLN A 90 -17.06 -6.67 -14.57
CA GLN A 90 -16.16 -6.48 -15.70
C GLN A 90 -15.65 -7.83 -16.21
N LYS A 91 -15.58 -7.95 -17.54
CA LYS A 91 -14.94 -9.09 -18.19
C LYS A 91 -13.45 -9.13 -17.83
N LYS A 92 -12.96 -10.30 -17.41
CA LYS A 92 -11.54 -10.55 -17.09
C LYS A 92 -10.64 -10.12 -18.25
N ARG A 93 -9.63 -9.30 -17.94
CA ARG A 93 -8.55 -8.94 -18.87
C ARG A 93 -7.48 -10.03 -18.89
N HIS A 94 -6.89 -10.25 -20.06
CA HIS A 94 -5.72 -11.11 -20.23
C HIS A 94 -4.47 -10.23 -20.29
N PHE A 95 -3.50 -10.46 -19.39
CA PHE A 95 -2.29 -9.65 -19.28
C PHE A 95 -1.06 -10.31 -19.91
N GLY A 96 -1.15 -11.61 -20.23
CA GLY A 96 -0.04 -12.41 -20.72
C GLY A 96 0.76 -13.04 -19.56
N PRO A 97 1.54 -14.09 -19.85
CA PRO A 97 2.08 -14.99 -18.83
C PRO A 97 3.04 -14.33 -17.83
N GLU A 98 3.81 -13.33 -18.26
CA GLU A 98 4.73 -12.61 -17.38
C GLU A 98 3.98 -11.78 -16.32
N LYS A 99 2.96 -11.04 -16.75
CA LYS A 99 2.14 -10.21 -15.87
C LYS A 99 1.21 -11.05 -15.00
N ASP A 100 0.68 -12.14 -15.52
CA ASP A 100 -0.16 -13.06 -14.76
C ASP A 100 0.63 -13.67 -13.58
N LYS A 101 1.93 -13.95 -13.74
CA LYS A 101 2.80 -14.39 -12.63
C LYS A 101 2.97 -13.32 -11.55
N ILE A 102 3.16 -12.05 -11.95
CA ILE A 102 3.27 -10.93 -11.00
C ILE A 102 1.95 -10.75 -10.23
N ILE A 103 0.81 -10.81 -10.93
CA ILE A 103 -0.51 -10.72 -10.31
C ILE A 103 -0.70 -11.88 -9.32
N GLN A 104 -0.39 -13.11 -9.71
CA GLN A 104 -0.57 -14.26 -8.85
C GLN A 104 0.31 -14.17 -7.59
N ALA A 105 1.58 -13.81 -7.73
CA ALA A 105 2.48 -13.67 -6.58
C ALA A 105 2.00 -12.63 -5.57
N GLU A 106 1.47 -11.49 -6.04
CA GLU A 106 0.92 -10.47 -5.15
C GLU A 106 -0.42 -10.91 -4.54
N VAL A 107 -1.29 -11.60 -5.28
CA VAL A 107 -2.52 -12.20 -4.74
C VAL A 107 -2.19 -13.21 -3.63
N ASP A 108 -1.24 -14.12 -3.87
CA ASP A 108 -0.85 -15.14 -2.90
C ASP A 108 -0.30 -14.50 -1.62
N LYS A 109 0.48 -13.42 -1.76
CA LYS A 109 1.01 -12.65 -0.63
C LYS A 109 -0.12 -11.98 0.18
N LEU A 110 -1.10 -11.37 -0.48
CA LEU A 110 -2.24 -10.72 0.19
C LEU A 110 -3.16 -11.75 0.85
N MET A 111 -3.39 -12.90 0.20
CA MET A 111 -4.14 -14.04 0.77
C MET A 111 -3.42 -14.59 2.02
N ALA A 112 -2.10 -14.81 1.94
CA ALA A 112 -1.31 -15.32 3.06
C ALA A 112 -1.26 -14.36 4.25
N ALA A 113 -1.37 -13.05 4.00
CA ALA A 113 -1.49 -12.03 5.04
C ALA A 113 -2.92 -11.88 5.60
N GLY A 114 -3.93 -12.53 5.01
CA GLY A 114 -5.33 -12.41 5.41
C GLY A 114 -6.00 -11.09 5.01
N HIS A 115 -5.36 -10.30 4.12
CA HIS A 115 -5.89 -8.99 3.67
C HIS A 115 -6.99 -9.12 2.63
N ILE A 116 -7.03 -10.25 1.92
CA ILE A 116 -8.07 -10.60 0.95
C ILE A 116 -8.53 -12.03 1.19
N GLU A 117 -9.75 -12.32 0.75
CA GLU A 117 -10.35 -13.65 0.81
C GLU A 117 -11.09 -13.97 -0.49
N GLU A 118 -11.33 -15.26 -0.73
CA GLU A 118 -12.12 -15.71 -1.87
C GLU A 118 -13.62 -15.54 -1.60
N ILE A 119 -14.32 -14.88 -2.53
CA ILE A 119 -15.77 -14.68 -2.46
C ILE A 119 -16.45 -15.49 -3.55
N GLN A 120 -17.46 -16.27 -3.17
CA GLN A 120 -18.30 -17.01 -4.11
C GLN A 120 -19.41 -16.11 -4.69
N PHE A 121 -19.60 -16.17 -6.00
CA PHE A 121 -20.65 -15.45 -6.74
C PHE A 121 -20.70 -13.92 -6.51
N PRO A 122 -19.59 -13.18 -6.70
CA PRO A 122 -19.58 -11.74 -6.46
C PRO A 122 -20.52 -11.01 -7.43
N GLU A 123 -21.31 -10.07 -6.92
CA GLU A 123 -22.16 -9.18 -7.74
C GLU A 123 -21.34 -8.09 -8.44
N TRP A 124 -20.28 -7.64 -7.79
CA TRP A 124 -19.33 -6.64 -8.29
C TRP A 124 -18.00 -7.29 -8.64
N LEU A 125 -17.50 -7.09 -9.85
CA LEU A 125 -16.19 -7.59 -10.26
C LEU A 125 -15.43 -6.52 -11.03
N SER A 126 -14.25 -6.15 -10.53
CA SER A 126 -13.32 -5.24 -11.19
C SER A 126 -12.13 -5.99 -11.75
N ASN A 127 -11.64 -5.53 -12.90
CA ASN A 127 -10.32 -5.93 -13.33
C ASN A 127 -9.26 -5.36 -12.41
N VAL A 128 -8.18 -6.11 -12.27
CA VAL A 128 -6.92 -5.69 -11.68
C VAL A 128 -6.24 -4.70 -12.63
N VAL A 129 -5.62 -3.67 -12.06
CA VAL A 129 -4.71 -2.78 -12.77
C VAL A 129 -3.32 -2.93 -12.15
N LEU A 130 -2.32 -3.13 -13.02
CA LEU A 130 -0.91 -3.16 -12.62
C LEU A 130 -0.33 -1.75 -12.72
N VAL A 131 0.06 -1.21 -11.57
CA VAL A 131 0.72 0.10 -11.49
C VAL A 131 2.21 -0.11 -11.19
N PRO A 132 3.13 0.31 -12.07
CA PRO A 132 4.56 0.24 -11.81
C PRO A 132 4.94 1.10 -10.60
N LYS A 133 5.71 0.54 -9.68
CA LYS A 133 6.22 1.30 -8.53
C LYS A 133 7.40 2.20 -8.93
N PRO A 134 7.49 3.45 -8.43
CA PRO A 134 8.69 4.27 -8.61
C PRO A 134 9.90 3.56 -8.00
N GLY A 135 10.98 3.39 -8.77
CA GLY A 135 12.20 2.69 -8.33
C GLY A 135 12.60 1.49 -9.18
N GLY A 136 11.76 1.08 -10.14
CA GLY A 136 12.12 0.08 -11.14
C GLY A 136 12.27 -1.34 -10.61
N SER A 137 11.93 -1.60 -9.34
CA SER A 137 11.67 -2.96 -8.88
C SER A 137 10.52 -3.52 -9.72
N GLY A 138 10.60 -4.79 -10.13
CA GLY A 138 9.53 -5.48 -10.87
C GLY A 138 8.23 -5.66 -10.07
N GLU A 139 8.04 -4.88 -9.01
CA GLU A 139 6.90 -4.86 -8.13
C GLU A 139 5.80 -3.96 -8.72
N CYS A 140 4.60 -4.50 -8.79
CA CYS A 140 3.40 -3.76 -9.21
C CYS A 140 2.41 -3.72 -8.06
N VAL A 141 1.71 -2.60 -7.91
CA VAL A 141 0.54 -2.53 -7.01
C VAL A 141 -0.68 -3.02 -7.78
N LEU A 142 -1.44 -3.94 -7.18
CA LEU A 142 -2.75 -4.35 -7.67
C LEU A 142 -3.80 -3.35 -7.16
N THR A 143 -4.50 -2.67 -8.06
CA THR A 143 -5.64 -1.83 -7.71
C THR A 143 -6.90 -2.25 -8.46
N SER A 144 -8.06 -1.87 -7.90
CA SER A 144 -9.36 -2.01 -8.56
C SER A 144 -10.00 -0.63 -8.74
N GLU A 145 -10.51 -0.33 -9.93
CA GLU A 145 -10.98 1.02 -10.29
C GLU A 145 -12.48 1.23 -10.06
N ILE A 146 -13.28 0.17 -9.97
CA ILE A 146 -14.76 0.31 -10.00
C ILE A 146 -15.32 0.90 -8.71
N LEU A 147 -14.85 0.43 -7.55
CA LEU A 147 -15.48 0.72 -6.28
C LEU A 147 -15.46 2.22 -5.96
N THR A 148 -14.41 2.93 -6.35
CA THR A 148 -14.23 4.36 -6.06
C THR A 148 -15.11 5.27 -6.92
N LYS A 149 -15.55 4.82 -8.11
CA LYS A 149 -16.34 5.67 -9.02
C LYS A 149 -17.82 5.77 -8.62
N HIS A 150 -18.35 4.72 -8.01
CA HIS A 150 -19.77 4.59 -7.66
C HIS A 150 -20.04 4.76 -6.16
N ALA A 151 -18.99 4.93 -5.37
CA ALA A 151 -19.10 5.32 -3.97
C ALA A 151 -19.70 6.73 -3.87
N LEU A 152 -20.72 6.89 -3.03
CA LEU A 152 -21.19 8.21 -2.63
C LEU A 152 -20.04 8.95 -1.95
N LYS A 153 -19.79 10.21 -2.34
CA LYS A 153 -18.81 11.05 -1.63
C LYS A 153 -19.29 11.21 -0.19
N THR A 154 -18.62 10.56 0.74
CA THR A 154 -18.85 10.79 2.16
C THR A 154 -18.14 12.10 2.52
N SER A 155 -18.89 13.12 2.94
CA SER A 155 -18.30 14.15 3.80
C SER A 155 -18.13 13.47 5.16
N THR A 156 -16.92 13.04 5.52
CA THR A 156 -16.66 12.60 6.88
C THR A 156 -16.66 13.85 7.78
N PRO A 157 -17.61 14.02 8.71
CA PRO A 157 -17.37 14.94 9.81
C PRO A 157 -16.41 14.21 10.74
N TYR A 158 -15.16 14.67 10.80
CA TYR A 158 -14.35 14.36 11.96
C TYR A 158 -15.05 15.06 13.13
N HIS A 159 -15.66 14.28 14.03
CA HIS A 159 -16.01 14.78 15.35
C HIS A 159 -14.72 14.79 16.16
N GLU A 160 -14.21 15.99 16.41
CA GLU A 160 -13.23 16.28 17.46
C GLU A 160 -13.80 16.00 18.85
#